data_AF-A0A7V8A4H1-F1
#
_entry.id   AF-A0A7V8A4H1-F1
#
_cell.length_a   1.000
_cell.length_b   1.000
_cell.length_c   1.000
_cell.angle_alpha   90.00
_cell.angle_beta   90.00
_cell.angle_gamma   90.00
#
_symmetry.space_group_name_H-M   'P 1'
#
loop_
_entity.id
_entity.type
_entity.pdbx_description
1 polymer ?
#
loop_
_entity_poly.entity_id
_entity_poly.type
_entity_poly.pdbx_seq_one_letter_code
_entity_poly.pdbx_strand_id
1 'polypeptide(L)'
;MCGATYSPTDLKNAVSALSGEKPIEKESVHYFFDLANFTDMLTEWTNAGHLQAEVSNKLAEWLGGGLQQWDISRDAPYFGFEIPDAPGKYFYVWLDAPIGYMASFKNLCDKKGLDFNEFWGKNSNAELYHFIGK
;
A
#
# COMPACT_ATOMS: atom_id res chain seq x y z
N MET A 1 -8.98 1.03 32.66
CA MET A 1 -8.22 1.08 31.40
C MET A 1 -7.80 2.54 31.20
N CYS A 2 -6.53 2.83 30.90
CA CYS A 2 -5.96 4.20 30.94
C CYS A 2 -5.78 4.89 29.57
N GLY A 3 -6.10 4.23 28.46
CA GLY A 3 -6.04 4.82 27.11
C GLY A 3 -4.63 5.07 26.55
N ALA A 4 -3.59 4.54 27.19
CA ALA A 4 -2.21 4.73 26.75
C ALA A 4 -1.82 3.80 25.58
N THR A 5 -0.89 4.27 24.75
CA THR A 5 -0.34 3.59 23.57
C THR A 5 1.10 3.15 23.82
N TYR A 6 1.43 1.90 23.47
CA TYR A 6 2.74 1.28 23.67
C TYR A 6 3.07 0.37 22.48
N SER A 7 4.35 0.01 22.33
CA SER A 7 4.71 -1.05 21.38
C SER A 7 4.19 -2.41 21.90
N PRO A 8 3.76 -3.34 21.01
CA PRO A 8 3.47 -4.71 21.42
C PRO A 8 4.62 -5.41 22.15
N THR A 9 5.88 -4.99 21.89
CA THR A 9 7.08 -5.50 22.57
C THR A 9 7.15 -5.08 24.04
N ASP A 10 6.46 -4.02 24.43
CA ASP A 10 6.44 -3.50 25.82
C ASP A 10 5.37 -4.19 26.68
N LEU A 11 4.57 -5.09 26.08
CA LEU A 11 3.53 -5.82 26.78
C LEU A 11 4.13 -6.78 27.82
N LYS A 12 3.70 -6.60 29.07
CA LYS A 12 4.03 -7.54 30.15
C LYS A 12 3.30 -8.86 29.89
N ASN A 13 4.04 -9.98 29.99
CA ASN A 13 3.52 -11.34 29.77
C ASN A 13 2.80 -11.51 28.42
N ALA A 14 3.42 -10.99 27.34
CA ALA A 14 2.89 -11.15 25.99
C ALA A 14 2.67 -12.63 25.65
N VAL A 15 1.52 -12.92 25.04
CA VAL A 15 1.14 -14.24 24.54
C VAL A 15 0.62 -14.10 23.12
N SER A 16 0.89 -15.10 22.29
CA SER A 16 0.36 -15.23 20.94
C SER A 16 -1.16 -15.36 20.98
N ALA A 17 -1.87 -14.50 20.26
CA ALA A 17 -3.33 -14.59 20.15
C ALA A 17 -3.79 -15.84 19.38
N LEU A 18 -2.90 -16.48 18.60
CA LEU A 18 -3.20 -17.67 17.81
C LEU A 18 -2.95 -18.97 18.57
N SER A 19 -1.90 -19.02 19.39
CA SER A 19 -1.42 -20.27 20.02
C SER A 19 -1.35 -20.21 21.54
N GLY A 20 -1.41 -19.03 22.16
CA GLY A 20 -1.19 -18.83 23.60
C GLY A 20 0.28 -18.86 24.04
N GLU A 21 1.19 -19.20 23.13
CA GLU A 21 2.63 -19.30 23.42
C GLU A 21 3.30 -17.93 23.57
N LYS A 22 4.42 -17.88 24.31
CA LYS A 22 5.22 -16.66 24.45
C LYS A 22 5.89 -16.30 23.12
N PRO A 23 5.67 -15.09 22.56
CA PRO A 23 6.35 -14.68 21.34
C PRO A 23 7.84 -14.44 21.58
N ILE A 24 8.64 -14.62 20.53
CA ILE A 24 10.07 -14.30 20.49
C ILE A 24 10.35 -13.39 19.30
N GLU A 25 11.34 -12.51 19.44
CA GLU A 25 11.82 -11.68 18.33
C GLU A 25 12.60 -12.54 17.34
N LYS A 26 12.38 -12.29 16.05
CA LYS A 26 13.10 -12.93 14.95
C LYS A 26 13.37 -11.89 13.87
N GLU A 27 14.57 -11.93 13.32
CA GLU A 27 14.94 -11.10 12.18
C GLU A 27 14.35 -11.69 10.89
N SER A 28 13.95 -10.81 9.98
CA SER A 28 13.46 -11.17 8.65
C SER A 28 13.83 -10.08 7.64
N VAL A 29 14.14 -10.48 6.41
CA VAL A 29 14.39 -9.54 5.30
C VAL A 29 13.07 -9.07 4.73
N HIS A 30 12.89 -7.76 4.64
CA HIS A 30 11.72 -7.13 4.04
C HIS A 30 12.12 -6.25 2.84
N TYR A 31 11.21 -6.15 1.87
CA TYR A 31 11.36 -5.32 0.68
C TYR A 31 10.59 -4.03 0.87
N PHE A 32 11.23 -2.90 0.55
CA PHE A 32 10.68 -1.58 0.75
C PHE A 32 10.53 -0.83 -0.57
N PHE A 33 9.36 -0.22 -0.76
CA PHE A 33 9.14 0.76 -1.81
C PHE A 33 9.65 2.12 -1.37
N ASP A 34 10.54 2.72 -2.16
CA ASP A 34 11.14 4.01 -1.86
C ASP A 34 10.23 5.16 -2.29
N LEU A 35 9.17 5.37 -1.51
CA LEU A 35 8.15 6.39 -1.73
C LEU A 35 8.75 7.81 -1.71
N ALA A 36 9.84 8.03 -0.97
CA ALA A 36 10.50 9.32 -0.87
C ALA A 36 10.98 9.86 -2.23
N ASN A 37 11.35 8.97 -3.16
CA ASN A 37 11.77 9.34 -4.51
C ASN A 37 10.66 10.00 -5.34
N PHE A 38 9.41 9.92 -4.89
CA PHE A 38 8.24 10.49 -5.58
C PHE A 38 7.73 11.77 -4.92
N THR A 39 8.41 12.29 -3.90
CA THR A 39 7.96 13.45 -3.11
C THR A 39 7.66 14.67 -3.98
N ASP A 40 8.56 15.03 -4.90
CA ASP A 40 8.40 16.22 -5.74
C ASP A 40 7.19 16.09 -6.68
N MET A 41 7.07 14.93 -7.35
CA MET A 41 5.95 14.63 -8.24
C MET A 41 4.61 14.64 -7.50
N LEU A 42 4.55 14.03 -6.31
CA LEU A 42 3.34 14.02 -5.49
C LEU A 42 3.00 15.42 -4.97
N THR A 43 4.00 16.23 -4.60
CA THR A 43 3.79 17.61 -4.17
C THR A 43 3.24 18.46 -5.30
N GLU A 44 3.77 18.32 -6.52
CA GLU A 44 3.25 19.03 -7.69
C GLU A 44 1.81 18.60 -7.99
N TRP A 45 1.55 17.30 -8.03
CA TRP A 45 0.24 16.75 -8.35
C TRP A 45 -0.83 17.15 -7.33
N THR A 46 -0.53 17.08 -6.04
CA THR A 46 -1.49 17.43 -4.98
C THR A 46 -1.85 18.92 -4.94
N ASN A 47 -1.01 19.79 -5.50
CA ASN A 47 -1.20 21.24 -5.58
C ASN A 47 -1.81 21.72 -6.90
N ALA A 48 -2.07 20.84 -7.87
CA ALA A 48 -2.60 21.21 -9.18
C ALA A 48 -4.11 21.58 -9.19
N GLY A 49 -4.77 21.60 -8.03
CA GLY A 49 -6.13 22.12 -7.86
C GLY A 49 -7.27 21.17 -8.26
N HIS A 50 -6.98 19.91 -8.55
CA HIS A 50 -7.97 18.88 -8.89
C HIS A 50 -8.45 18.04 -7.69
N LEU A 51 -7.87 18.23 -6.51
CA LEU A 51 -8.29 17.55 -5.27
C LEU A 51 -9.21 18.44 -4.44
N GLN A 52 -9.99 17.81 -3.55
CA GLN A 52 -10.73 18.52 -2.52
C GLN A 52 -9.78 19.21 -1.54
N ALA A 53 -10.13 20.42 -1.08
CA ALA A 53 -9.26 21.23 -0.24
C ALA A 53 -8.83 20.51 1.05
N GLU A 54 -9.74 19.76 1.67
CA GLU A 54 -9.45 18.98 2.87
C GLU A 54 -8.42 17.88 2.63
N VAL A 55 -8.46 17.26 1.44
CA VAL A 55 -7.51 16.21 1.04
C VAL A 55 -6.15 16.83 0.76
N SER A 56 -6.07 17.90 -0.04
CA SER A 56 -4.81 18.61 -0.31
C SER A 56 -4.14 19.10 0.96
N ASN A 57 -4.90 19.70 1.89
CA ASN A 57 -4.35 20.16 3.17
C ASN A 57 -3.76 19.00 4.00
N LYS A 58 -4.44 17.85 4.03
CA LYS A 58 -3.93 16.70 4.78
C LYS A 58 -2.68 16.09 4.14
N LEU A 59 -2.65 16.02 2.81
CA LEU A 59 -1.49 15.54 2.07
C LEU A 59 -0.28 16.47 2.23
N ALA A 60 -0.50 17.78 2.34
CA ALA A 60 0.57 18.74 2.62
C ALA A 60 1.24 18.49 3.99
N GLU A 61 0.47 18.14 5.03
CA GLU A 61 1.03 17.73 6.33
C GLU A 61 1.91 16.48 6.19
N TRP A 62 1.45 15.47 5.44
CA TRP A 62 2.19 14.22 5.24
C TRP A 62 3.48 14.43 4.45
N LEU A 63 3.42 15.20 3.36
CA LEU A 63 4.57 15.51 2.53
C LEU A 63 5.59 16.38 3.29
N GLY A 64 5.12 17.33 4.10
CA GLY A 64 5.99 18.16 4.95
C GLY A 64 6.67 17.39 6.08
N GLY A 65 6.11 16.26 6.50
CA GLY A 65 6.69 15.36 7.51
C GLY A 65 7.81 14.44 6.99
N GLY A 66 8.04 14.40 5.68
CA GLY A 66 8.98 13.49 5.03
C GLY A 66 8.38 12.11 4.82
N LEU A 67 8.30 11.69 3.56
CA LEU A 67 7.80 10.36 3.19
C LEU A 67 8.79 9.28 3.59
N GLN A 68 8.30 8.25 4.28
CA GLN A 68 9.10 7.10 4.67
C GLN A 68 9.01 5.99 3.62
N GLN A 69 10.02 5.13 3.60
CA GLN A 69 9.95 3.89 2.85
C GLN A 69 8.81 3.02 3.36
N TRP A 70 8.15 2.34 2.44
CA TRP A 70 6.98 1.54 2.75
C TRP A 70 7.31 0.05 2.58
N ASP A 71 7.20 -0.73 3.65
CA ASP A 71 7.37 -2.19 3.59
C ASP A 71 6.21 -2.84 2.81
N ILE A 72 6.56 -3.47 1.70
CA ILE A 72 5.63 -4.09 0.75
C ILE A 72 5.62 -5.61 0.82
N SER A 73 6.25 -6.21 1.84
CA SER A 73 6.46 -7.66 1.90
C SER A 73 6.01 -8.29 3.22
N ARG A 74 5.55 -9.55 3.18
CA ARG A 74 5.17 -10.36 4.35
C ARG A 74 5.77 -11.75 4.23
N ASP A 75 6.17 -12.32 5.36
CA ASP A 75 6.65 -13.70 5.44
C ASP A 75 5.53 -14.73 5.31
N ALA A 76 5.88 -15.90 4.78
CA ALA A 76 5.07 -17.10 4.93
C ALA A 76 4.86 -17.47 6.41
N PRO A 77 3.73 -18.08 6.78
CA PRO A 77 2.58 -18.40 5.93
C PRO A 77 1.72 -17.16 5.64
N TYR A 78 1.38 -16.95 4.38
CA TYR A 78 0.54 -15.83 3.95
C TYR A 78 -0.35 -16.27 2.78
N PHE A 79 -1.56 -15.70 2.70
CA PHE A 79 -2.44 -15.88 1.56
C PHE A 79 -2.36 -14.63 0.68
N GLY A 80 -1.63 -14.73 -0.42
CA GLY A 80 -1.39 -13.62 -1.34
C GLY A 80 -0.50 -14.05 -2.49
N PHE A 81 0.09 -13.09 -3.19
CA PHE A 81 0.99 -13.35 -4.30
C PHE A 81 2.44 -13.45 -3.81
N GLU A 82 3.12 -14.55 -4.15
CA GLU A 82 4.54 -14.73 -3.84
C GLU A 82 5.38 -13.77 -4.68
N ILE A 83 6.40 -13.17 -4.07
CA ILE A 83 7.29 -12.22 -4.73
C ILE A 83 8.24 -13.03 -5.63
N PRO A 84 8.32 -12.71 -6.94
CA PRO A 84 9.27 -13.36 -7.84
C PRO A 84 10.70 -13.28 -7.31
N ASP A 85 11.45 -14.37 -7.44
CA ASP A 85 12.85 -14.48 -7.00
C ASP A 85 13.09 -14.30 -5.48
N ALA A 86 12.02 -14.30 -4.67
CA ALA A 86 12.09 -14.21 -3.21
C ALA A 86 11.22 -15.28 -2.52
N PRO A 87 11.69 -16.55 -2.47
CA PRO A 87 10.92 -17.67 -1.94
C PRO A 87 10.43 -17.44 -0.51
N GLY A 88 9.15 -17.71 -0.26
CA GLY A 88 8.53 -17.54 1.06
C GLY A 88 8.21 -16.09 1.45
N LYS A 89 8.37 -15.14 0.52
CA LYS A 89 7.98 -13.74 0.69
C LYS A 89 6.77 -13.43 -0.19
N TYR A 90 5.81 -12.72 0.37
CA TYR A 90 4.56 -12.37 -0.29
C TYR A 90 4.39 -10.87 -0.35
N PHE A 91 3.74 -10.36 -1.39
CA PHE A 91 3.35 -8.96 -1.41
C PHE A 91 2.35 -8.68 -0.28
N TYR A 92 2.58 -7.58 0.44
CA TYR A 92 1.63 -7.08 1.41
C TYR A 92 0.36 -6.63 0.69
N VAL A 93 -0.82 -6.97 1.24
CA VAL A 93 -2.13 -6.72 0.61
C VAL A 93 -2.34 -5.28 0.14
N TRP A 94 -1.73 -4.29 0.80
CA TRP A 94 -1.90 -2.89 0.38
C TRP A 94 -1.12 -2.54 -0.90
N LEU A 95 -0.17 -3.38 -1.34
CA LEU A 95 0.48 -3.25 -2.64
C LEU A 95 -0.40 -3.80 -3.76
N ASP A 96 -0.95 -5.00 -3.59
CA ASP A 96 -1.74 -5.66 -4.64
C ASP A 96 -3.18 -5.14 -4.75
N ALA A 97 -3.77 -4.65 -3.66
CA ALA A 97 -5.14 -4.16 -3.63
C ALA A 97 -5.44 -3.07 -4.69
N PRO A 98 -4.66 -1.97 -4.80
CA PRO A 98 -4.91 -0.97 -5.85
C PRO A 98 -4.66 -1.51 -7.27
N ILE A 99 -3.74 -2.47 -7.45
CA ILE A 99 -3.52 -3.15 -8.74
C ILE A 99 -4.75 -3.97 -9.12
N GLY A 100 -5.56 -4.40 -8.14
CA GLY A 100 -6.87 -5.02 -8.35
C GLY A 100 -7.82 -4.20 -9.23
N TYR A 101 -7.74 -2.86 -9.22
CA TYR A 101 -8.52 -2.02 -10.14
C TYR A 101 -8.14 -2.28 -11.60
N MET A 102 -6.83 -2.33 -11.88
CA MET A 102 -6.29 -2.63 -13.20
C MET A 102 -6.62 -4.06 -13.62
N ALA A 103 -6.43 -5.04 -12.73
CA ALA A 103 -6.70 -6.44 -13.01
C ALA A 103 -8.19 -6.71 -13.31
N SER A 104 -9.09 -6.09 -12.55
CA SER A 104 -10.54 -6.16 -12.79
C SER A 104 -10.91 -5.59 -14.16
N PHE A 105 -10.37 -4.41 -14.50
CA PHE A 105 -10.62 -3.80 -15.81
C PHE A 105 -10.01 -4.61 -16.95
N LYS A 106 -8.79 -5.12 -16.80
CA LYS A 106 -8.17 -6.01 -17.78
C LYS A 106 -9.02 -7.27 -18.01
N ASN A 107 -9.58 -7.86 -16.95
CA ASN A 107 -10.48 -9.01 -17.10
C ASN A 107 -11.74 -8.67 -17.93
N LEU A 108 -12.28 -7.46 -17.78
CA LEU A 108 -13.36 -6.97 -18.62
C LEU A 108 -12.91 -6.79 -20.08
N CYS A 109 -11.74 -6.17 -20.30
CA CYS A 109 -11.15 -5.99 -21.63
C CYS A 109 -11.01 -7.32 -22.36
N ASP A 110 -10.44 -8.34 -21.71
CA ASP A 110 -10.23 -9.67 -22.28
C ASP A 110 -11.55 -10.35 -22.67
N LYS A 111 -12.63 -10.13 -21.89
CA LYS A 111 -13.97 -10.68 -22.17
C LYS A 111 -14.72 -9.95 -23.29
N LYS A 112 -14.42 -8.68 -23.51
CA LYS A 112 -15.16 -7.79 -24.41
C LYS A 112 -14.38 -7.39 -25.66
N GLY A 113 -13.10 -7.77 -25.75
CA GLY A 113 -12.21 -7.36 -26.84
C GLY A 113 -11.87 -5.87 -26.82
N LEU A 114 -11.82 -5.26 -25.63
CA LEU A 114 -11.42 -3.84 -25.47
C LEU A 114 -9.90 -3.75 -25.33
N ASP A 115 -9.30 -2.64 -25.76
CA ASP A 115 -7.89 -2.37 -25.51
C ASP A 115 -7.70 -1.78 -24.11
N PHE A 116 -6.95 -2.48 -23.26
CA PHE A 116 -6.61 -2.01 -21.91
C PHE A 116 -5.80 -0.71 -21.93
N ASN A 117 -4.91 -0.55 -22.92
CA ASN A 117 -3.99 0.58 -23.00
C ASN A 117 -4.68 1.89 -23.38
N GLU A 118 -5.86 1.82 -24.01
CA GLU A 118 -6.68 3.00 -24.28
C GLU A 118 -7.08 3.73 -22.99
N PHE A 119 -7.16 3.01 -21.86
CA PHE A 119 -7.55 3.56 -20.56
C PHE A 119 -6.36 3.75 -19.61
N TRP A 120 -5.45 2.78 -19.54
CA TRP A 120 -4.35 2.75 -18.57
C TRP A 120 -2.97 3.09 -19.15
N GLY A 121 -2.88 3.32 -20.46
CA GLY A 121 -1.65 3.76 -21.09
C GLY A 121 -1.22 5.14 -20.60
N LYS A 122 0.10 5.39 -20.55
CA LYS A 122 0.66 6.67 -20.08
C LYS A 122 0.12 7.90 -20.84
N ASN A 123 -0.24 7.72 -22.11
CA ASN A 123 -0.77 8.76 -23.00
C ASN A 123 -2.29 8.62 -23.21
N SER A 124 -2.97 7.91 -22.31
CA SER A 124 -4.43 7.77 -22.33
C SER A 124 -5.09 9.14 -22.16
N ASN A 125 -6.16 9.38 -22.92
CA ASN A 125 -7.05 10.53 -22.73
C ASN A 125 -8.29 10.18 -21.90
N ALA A 126 -8.39 8.94 -21.41
CA ALA A 126 -9.49 8.53 -20.55
C ALA A 126 -9.35 9.15 -19.17
N GLU A 127 -10.48 9.44 -18.54
CA GLU A 127 -10.53 9.95 -17.16
C GLU A 127 -10.59 8.76 -16.18
N LEU A 128 -9.81 8.84 -15.10
CA LEU A 128 -9.77 7.82 -14.04
C LEU A 128 -10.19 8.44 -12.70
N TYR A 129 -11.24 7.90 -12.11
CA TYR A 129 -11.80 8.37 -10.84
C TYR A 129 -11.80 7.27 -9.78
N HIS A 130 -11.31 7.59 -8.58
CA HIS A 130 -11.35 6.70 -7.41
C HIS A 130 -12.24 7.31 -6.32
N PHE A 131 -13.36 6.66 -6.03
CA PHE A 131 -14.21 7.01 -4.88
C PHE A 131 -13.71 6.25 -3.64
N ILE A 132 -13.17 6.98 -2.67
CA ILE A 132 -12.57 6.43 -1.44
C ILE A 132 -13.17 7.09 -0.19
N GLY A 133 -13.20 6.33 0.92
CA GLY A 133 -13.58 6.84 2.24
C GLY A 133 -12.43 7.54 2.96
N LYS A 134 -12.73 8.17 4.10
CA LYS A 134 -11.73 8.67 5.05
C LYS A 134 -11.34 7.60 6.06
#